data_AF-A0A921K2L4-F1
#
_entry.id   AF-A0A921K2L4-F1
#
_cell.length_a   1.000
_cell.length_b   1.000
_cell.length_c   1.000
_cell.angle_alpha   90.00
_cell.angle_beta   90.00
_cell.angle_gamma   90.00
#
_symmetry.space_group_name_H-M   'P 1'
#
loop_
_entity.id
_entity.type
_entity.pdbx_description
1 polymer ?
#
loop_
_entity_poly.entity_id
_entity_poly.type
_entity_poly.pdbx_seq_one_letter_code
_entity_poly.pdbx_strand_id
1 'polypeptide(L)'
;MERKTGIVKIMGCLSSALLIFLLIGYMSSHNMDTTVNYCFSDQSELEGFELKLEKENISFSQISDTTVNISKDNEEQVDTIFYQITNNTIDSN
;
A
#
# COMPACT_ATOMS: atom_id res chain seq x y z
N MET A 1 7.57 -22.16 49.91
CA MET A 1 8.38 -21.51 48.86
C MET A 1 7.97 -21.98 47.45
N GLU A 2 7.45 -23.20 47.29
CA GLU A 2 7.11 -23.81 45.98
C GLU A 2 5.95 -23.15 45.21
N ARG A 3 4.91 -22.62 45.89
CA ARG A 3 3.76 -21.96 45.22
C ARG A 3 4.15 -20.71 44.41
N LYS A 4 5.18 -19.98 44.84
CA LYS A 4 5.65 -18.77 44.12
C LYS A 4 6.34 -19.13 42.81
N THR A 5 7.06 -20.25 42.78
CA THR A 5 7.76 -20.74 41.59
C THR A 5 6.80 -21.18 40.48
N GLY A 6 5.63 -21.73 40.84
CA GLY A 6 4.60 -22.12 39.88
C GLY A 6 3.94 -20.94 39.16
N ILE A 7 3.64 -19.86 39.89
CA ILE A 7 3.00 -18.65 39.34
C ILE A 7 3.93 -17.95 38.33
N VAL A 8 5.23 -17.88 38.63
CA VAL A 8 6.22 -17.27 37.73
C VAL A 8 6.34 -18.06 36.41
N LYS A 9 6.26 -19.40 36.46
CA LYS A 9 6.27 -20.23 35.24
C LYS A 9 5.03 -20.00 34.37
N ILE A 10 3.84 -19.92 34.98
CA ILE A 10 2.59 -19.69 34.26
C ILE A 10 2.57 -18.28 33.65
N MET A 11 3.01 -17.27 34.41
CA MET A 11 3.11 -15.89 33.91
C MET A 11 4.10 -15.80 32.75
N GLY A 12 5.24 -16.51 32.84
CA GLY A 12 6.21 -16.59 31.74
C GLY A 12 5.62 -17.23 30.47
N CYS A 13 4.87 -18.32 30.61
CA CYS A 13 4.20 -18.98 29.48
C CYS A 13 3.11 -18.12 28.83
N LEU A 14 2.35 -17.36 29.63
CA LEU A 14 1.33 -16.45 29.10
C LEU A 14 1.96 -15.27 28.36
N SER A 15 3.02 -14.69 28.92
CA SER A 15 3.77 -13.61 28.27
C SER A 15 4.43 -14.07 26.97
N SER A 16 5.01 -15.28 26.93
CA SER A 16 5.60 -15.81 25.69
C SER A 16 4.55 -16.15 24.64
N ALA A 17 3.39 -16.69 25.03
CA ALA A 17 2.28 -16.92 24.10
C ALA A 17 1.76 -15.59 23.51
N LEU A 18 1.59 -14.57 24.33
CA LEU A 18 1.16 -13.24 23.88
C LEU A 18 2.17 -12.62 22.90
N LEU A 19 3.47 -12.75 23.16
CA LEU A 19 4.52 -12.28 22.24
C LEU A 19 4.47 -13.01 20.88
N ILE A 20 4.19 -14.31 20.87
CA ILE A 20 4.04 -15.08 19.62
C ILE A 20 2.83 -14.60 18.83
N PHE A 21 1.68 -14.37 19.49
CA PHE A 21 0.50 -13.81 18.81
C PHE A 21 0.76 -12.42 18.22
N LEU A 22 1.48 -11.55 18.96
CA LEU A 22 1.87 -10.23 18.45
C LEU A 22 2.81 -10.32 17.25
N LEU A 23 3.77 -11.25 17.26
CA LEU A 23 4.66 -11.48 16.11
C LEU A 23 3.90 -11.98 14.87
N ILE A 24 2.96 -12.91 15.03
CA ILE A 24 2.13 -13.42 13.93
C ILE A 24 1.24 -12.30 13.35
N GLY A 25 0.63 -11.48 14.22
CA GLY A 25 -0.17 -10.34 13.81
C GLY A 25 0.65 -9.28 13.06
N TYR A 26 1.84 -8.98 13.56
CA TYR A 26 2.78 -8.05 12.91
C TYR A 26 3.18 -8.52 11.51
N MET A 27 3.53 -9.81 11.35
CA MET A 27 3.88 -10.37 10.04
C MET A 27 2.69 -10.39 9.06
N SER A 28 1.46 -10.58 9.55
CA SER A 28 0.25 -10.57 8.69
C SER A 28 -0.08 -9.17 8.16
N SER A 29 0.24 -8.12 8.91
CA SER A 29 -0.07 -6.73 8.51
C SER A 29 0.86 -6.20 7.41
N HIS A 30 2.01 -6.83 7.16
CA HIS A 30 3.04 -6.28 6.27
C HIS A 30 2.69 -6.39 4.77
N ASN A 31 1.67 -7.18 4.41
CA ASN A 31 1.27 -7.43 3.02
C ASN A 31 -0.11 -6.88 2.64
N MET A 32 -0.63 -5.89 3.37
CA MET A 32 -2.00 -5.40 3.13
C MET A 32 -2.12 -4.29 2.06
N ASP A 33 -1.03 -3.68 1.62
CA ASP A 33 -1.07 -2.72 0.50
C ASP A 33 -0.98 -3.48 -0.84
N THR A 34 -2.13 -4.02 -1.25
CA THR A 34 -2.33 -4.60 -2.58
C THR A 34 -2.50 -3.54 -3.66
N THR A 35 -2.50 -2.26 -3.28
CA THR A 35 -2.77 -1.15 -4.18
C THR A 35 -1.82 0.01 -3.92
N VAL A 36 -1.64 0.86 -4.94
CA VAL A 36 -0.75 2.02 -4.95
C VAL A 36 -1.54 3.25 -5.43
N ASN A 37 -1.25 4.41 -4.82
CA ASN A 37 -1.97 5.65 -5.11
C ASN A 37 -1.09 6.60 -5.94
N TYR A 38 -1.66 7.15 -6.99
CA TYR A 38 -1.04 8.17 -7.83
C TYR A 38 -1.82 9.47 -7.70
N CYS A 39 -1.11 10.53 -7.31
CA CYS A 39 -1.67 11.86 -7.07
C CYS A 39 -1.11 12.84 -8.09
N PHE A 40 -1.98 13.63 -8.70
CA PHE A 40 -1.66 14.66 -9.67
C PHE A 40 -1.90 16.05 -9.09
N SER A 41 -1.19 17.04 -9.64
CA SER A 41 -1.37 18.44 -9.21
C SER A 41 -2.63 19.04 -9.84
N ASP A 42 -2.88 18.69 -11.11
CA ASP A 42 -3.99 19.21 -11.90
C ASP A 42 -4.90 18.08 -12.43
N GLN A 43 -6.19 18.38 -12.54
CA GLN A 43 -7.18 17.43 -13.07
C GLN A 43 -6.90 17.03 -14.52
N SER A 44 -6.34 17.92 -15.34
CA SER A 44 -6.00 17.60 -16.73
C SER A 44 -4.90 16.55 -16.86
N GLU A 45 -3.96 16.51 -15.91
CA GLU A 45 -2.93 15.46 -15.88
C GLU A 45 -3.54 14.12 -15.50
N LEU A 46 -4.46 14.12 -14.53
CA LEU A 46 -5.21 12.94 -14.14
C LEU A 46 -6.04 12.38 -15.31
N GLU A 47 -6.79 13.23 -16.03
CA GLU A 47 -7.58 12.79 -17.19
C GLU A 47 -6.70 12.16 -18.28
N GLY A 48 -5.52 12.75 -18.54
CA GLY A 48 -4.54 12.18 -19.46
C GLY A 48 -3.99 10.83 -19.00
N PHE A 49 -3.84 10.65 -17.68
CA PHE A 49 -3.39 9.41 -17.07
C PHE A 49 -4.45 8.31 -17.15
N GLU A 50 -5.69 8.62 -16.77
CA GLU A 50 -6.82 7.70 -16.84
C GLU A 50 -7.04 7.18 -18.26
N LEU A 51 -7.01 8.05 -19.28
CA LEU A 51 -7.12 7.65 -20.68
C LEU A 51 -6.02 6.65 -21.10
N LYS A 52 -4.82 6.80 -20.55
CA LYS A 52 -3.69 5.94 -20.88
C LYS A 52 -3.77 4.60 -20.15
N LEU A 53 -4.27 4.59 -18.91
CA LEU A 53 -4.60 3.36 -18.18
C LEU A 53 -5.69 2.57 -18.90
N GLU A 54 -6.76 3.22 -19.35
CA GLU A 54 -7.82 2.57 -20.13
C GLU A 54 -7.29 1.97 -21.42
N LYS A 55 -6.42 2.69 -22.15
CA LYS A 55 -5.79 2.20 -23.37
C LYS A 55 -4.95 0.95 -23.14
N GLU A 56 -4.31 0.85 -21.98
CA GLU A 56 -3.49 -0.31 -21.60
C GLU A 56 -4.29 -1.41 -20.87
N ASN A 57 -5.61 -1.25 -20.76
CA ASN A 57 -6.52 -2.15 -20.03
C ASN A 57 -6.15 -2.34 -18.55
N ILE A 58 -5.59 -1.30 -17.93
CA ILE A 58 -5.24 -1.30 -16.50
C ILE A 58 -6.44 -0.81 -15.71
N SER A 59 -6.94 -1.64 -14.79
CA SER A 59 -8.04 -1.25 -13.90
C SER A 59 -7.55 -0.27 -12.83
N PHE A 60 -8.31 0.80 -12.63
CA PHE A 60 -8.04 1.81 -11.60
C PHE A 60 -9.34 2.21 -10.89
N SER A 61 -9.20 2.87 -9.75
CA SER A 61 -10.32 3.44 -8.99
C SER A 61 -9.97 4.85 -8.55
N GLN A 62 -10.84 5.81 -8.87
CA GLN A 62 -10.68 7.17 -8.39
C GLN A 62 -11.02 7.26 -6.91
N ILE A 63 -10.11 7.84 -6.12
CA ILE A 63 -10.28 8.02 -4.66
C ILE A 63 -10.43 9.49 -4.25
N SER A 64 -10.03 10.42 -5.12
CA SER A 64 -10.27 11.85 -4.98
C SER A 64 -10.25 12.55 -6.35
N ASP A 65 -10.55 13.84 -6.38
CA ASP A 65 -10.57 14.65 -7.60
C ASP A 65 -9.22 14.65 -8.35
N THR A 66 -8.10 14.35 -7.68
CA THR A 66 -6.77 14.32 -8.29
C THR A 66 -5.99 13.04 -7.99
N THR A 67 -6.62 12.02 -7.43
CA THR A 67 -5.93 10.79 -7.01
C THR A 67 -6.67 9.54 -7.44
N VAL A 68 -5.91 8.61 -8.03
CA VAL A 68 -6.38 7.27 -8.40
C VAL A 68 -5.57 6.21 -7.68
N ASN A 69 -6.24 5.10 -7.42
CA ASN A 69 -5.71 3.91 -6.80
C ASN A 69 -5.65 2.76 -7.82
N ILE A 70 -4.55 2.03 -7.86
CA ILE A 70 -4.26 0.99 -8.84
C ILE A 70 -3.72 -0.25 -8.15
N SER A 71 -3.94 -1.44 -8.72
CA SER A 71 -3.32 -2.67 -8.21
C SER A 71 -1.80 -2.57 -8.25
N LYS A 72 -1.15 -3.01 -7.16
CA LYS A 72 0.31 -3.05 -7.05
C LYS A 72 0.95 -3.96 -8.11
N ASP A 73 0.21 -4.93 -8.63
CA ASP A 73 0.68 -5.81 -9.72
C ASP A 73 1.04 -5.04 -11.00
N ASN A 74 0.47 -3.84 -11.20
CA ASN A 74 0.72 -2.99 -12.37
C ASN A 74 1.66 -1.81 -12.06
N GLU A 75 2.24 -1.72 -10.85
CA GLU A 75 3.02 -0.58 -10.37
C GLU A 75 4.14 -0.19 -11.35
N GLU A 76 4.94 -1.15 -11.81
CA GLU A 76 6.07 -0.87 -12.72
C GLU A 76 5.64 -0.25 -14.06
N GLN A 77 4.56 -0.78 -14.65
CA GLN A 77 4.01 -0.28 -15.91
C GLN A 77 3.41 1.11 -15.72
N VAL A 78 2.69 1.31 -14.63
CA VAL A 78 1.97 2.55 -14.33
C VAL A 78 2.93 3.67 -13.93
N ASP A 79 4.01 3.37 -13.22
CA ASP A 79 5.09 4.31 -12.94
C ASP A 79 5.63 4.92 -14.24
N THR A 80 5.85 4.08 -15.25
CA THR A 80 6.32 4.55 -16.57
C THR A 80 5.33 5.52 -17.21
N ILE A 81 4.03 5.22 -17.13
CA ILE A 81 2.96 6.10 -17.63
C ILE A 81 2.94 7.42 -16.86
N PHE A 82 3.03 7.35 -15.53
CA PHE A 82 3.03 8.49 -14.62
C PHE A 82 4.18 9.45 -14.96
N TYR A 83 5.42 8.94 -15.03
CA TYR A 83 6.58 9.77 -15.38
C TYR A 83 6.48 10.40 -16.76
N GLN A 84 5.91 9.71 -17.75
CA GLN A 84 5.72 10.29 -19.08
C GLN A 84 4.76 11.47 -19.06
N ILE A 85 3.67 11.40 -18.28
CA ILE A 85 2.71 12.50 -18.20
C ILE A 85 3.30 13.69 -17.47
N THR A 86 3.89 13.47 -16.30
CA THR A 86 4.47 14.54 -15.49
C THR A 86 5.64 15.23 -16.20
N ASN A 87 6.47 14.50 -16.96
CA ASN A 87 7.57 15.10 -17.70
C ASN A 87 7.12 15.83 -18.98
N ASN A 88 6.10 15.34 -19.67
CA ASN A 88 5.57 16.05 -20.86
C ASN A 88 4.93 17.40 -20.49
N THR A 89 4.40 17.54 -19.27
CA THR A 89 3.90 18.83 -18.75
C THR A 89 5.03 19.85 -18.57
N ILE A 90 6.25 19.40 -18.24
CA ILE A 90 7.41 20.29 -18.00
C ILE A 90 7.93 20.89 -19.31
N ASP A 91 7.90 20.15 -20.41
CA ASP A 91 8.41 20.61 -21.72
C ASP A 91 7.42 21.51 -22.50
N SER A 92 6.20 21.67 -21.98
CA SER A 92 5.12 22.43 -22.63
C SER A 92 4.90 23.85 -22.06
N ASN A 93 5.74 24.26 -21.10
CA ASN A 93 5.77 25.61 -20.49
C ASN A 93 6.99 26.41 -20.95
#